data_AF-A0AAF0LBJ0-F1
#
_entry.id   AF-A0AAF0LBJ0-F1
#
_cell.length_a   1.000
_cell.length_b   1.000
_cell.length_c   1.000
_cell.angle_alpha   90.00
_cell.angle_beta   90.00
_cell.angle_gamma   90.00
#
_symmetry.space_group_name_H-M   'P 1'
#
loop_
_entity.id
_entity.type
_entity.pdbx_description
1 polymer ?
#
loop_
_entity_poly.entity_id
_entity_poly.type
_entity_poly.pdbx_seq_one_letter_code
_entity_poly.pdbx_strand_id
1 'polypeptide(L)' 'MEPLRKHVEEMRDMYAAAIEAAREAGEEPSSLLLESWAKYVTAADSDDPGQAFTPVPPPHPTPSAEDPEPII' A
#
# COMPACT_ATOMS: atom_id res chain seq x y z
N MET A 1 9.70 8.16 15.38
CA MET A 1 8.99 7.58 14.22
C MET A 1 9.92 6.79 13.27
N GLU A 2 11.17 6.50 13.66
CA GLU A 2 12.14 5.81 12.80
C GLU A 2 12.00 4.28 12.63
N PRO A 3 11.44 3.48 13.57
CA PRO A 3 11.46 2.02 13.42
C PRO A 3 10.54 1.51 12.30
N LEU A 4 9.43 2.21 12.04
CA LEU A 4 8.49 1.81 11.00
C LEU A 4 9.04 2.08 9.60
N ARG A 5 9.69 3.23 9.39
CA ARG A 5 10.33 3.56 8.11
C ARG A 5 11.44 2.56 7.80
N LYS A 6 12.32 2.30 8.77
CA LYS A 6 13.38 1.30 8.61
C LYS A 6 12.83 -0.09 8.29
N HIS A 7 11.76 -0.51 8.99
CA HIS A 7 11.12 -1.79 8.71
C HIS A 7 10.56 -1.86 7.28
N VAL A 8 9.93 -0.79 6.81
CA VAL A 8 9.39 -0.71 5.44
C VAL A 8 10.51 -0.80 4.39
N GLU A 9 11.64 -0.14 4.62
CA GLU A 9 12.83 -0.23 3.76
C GLU A 9 13.41 -1.65 3.74
N GLU A 10 13.56 -2.29 4.91
CA GLU A 10 14.03 -3.67 5.01
C GLU A 10 13.13 -4.64 4.23
N MET A 11 11.81 -4.48 4.35
CA MET A 11 10.85 -5.30 3.62
C MET A 11 10.90 -5.03 2.11
N ARG A 12 11.01 -3.76 1.68
CA ARG A 12 11.20 -3.39 0.27
C ARG A 12 12.42 -4.10 -0.32
N ASP A 13 13.54 -4.04 0.38
CA ASP A 13 14.81 -4.59 -0.10
C ASP A 13 14.78 -6.13 -0.12
N MET A 14 14.14 -6.76 0.89
CA MET A 14 13.91 -8.21 0.90
C MET A 14 13.09 -8.67 -0.31
N TYR A 15 11.99 -7.98 -0.65
CA TYR A 15 11.19 -8.33 -1.83
C TYR A 15 11.94 -8.06 -3.14
N ALA A 16 12.73 -6.99 -3.22
CA ALA A 16 13.58 -6.71 -4.38
C ALA A 16 14.59 -7.86 -4.62
N ALA A 17 15.26 -8.32 -3.56
CA ALA A 17 16.18 -9.45 -3.62
C ALA A 17 15.49 -10.75 -4.05
N ALA A 18 14.27 -11.02 -3.57
CA ALA A 18 13.51 -12.19 -3.98
C ALA A 18 13.08 -12.13 -5.47
N ILE A 19 12.73 -10.93 -5.97
CA ILE A 19 12.41 -10.72 -7.39
C ILE A 19 13.66 -10.93 -8.25
N GLU A 20 14.80 -10.42 -7.81
CA GLU A 20 16.08 -10.60 -8.50
C GLU A 20 16.48 -12.07 -8.55
N ALA A 21 16.39 -12.79 -7.42
CA ALA A 21 16.69 -14.22 -7.35
C ALA A 21 15.81 -15.06 -8.30
N ALA A 22 14.51 -14.75 -8.41
CA ALA A 22 13.62 -15.41 -9.35
C ALA A 22 14.08 -15.17 -10.82
N ARG A 23 14.45 -13.93 -11.15
CA ARG A 23 14.96 -13.59 -12.49
C ARG A 23 16.28 -14.29 -12.80
N GLU A 24 17.19 -14.35 -11.83
CA GLU A 24 18.48 -15.06 -11.98
C GLU A 24 18.29 -16.57 -12.16
N ALA A 25 17.28 -17.15 -11.50
CA ALA A 25 16.88 -18.54 -11.70
C ALA A 25 16.19 -18.80 -13.06
N GLY A 26 15.90 -17.75 -13.84
CA GLY A 26 15.11 -17.84 -15.08
C GLY A 26 13.62 -18.07 -14.83
N GLU A 27 13.14 -17.83 -13.60
CA GLU A 27 11.75 -17.95 -13.20
C GLU A 27 11.03 -16.60 -13.26
N GLU A 28 9.72 -16.64 -13.47
CA GLU A 28 8.90 -15.44 -13.39
C GLU A 28 8.55 -15.12 -11.93
N PRO A 29 8.84 -13.91 -11.42
CA PRO A 29 8.44 -13.51 -10.08
C PRO A 29 6.92 -13.56 -9.92
N SER A 30 6.43 -14.18 -8.84
CA SER A 30 4.99 -14.26 -8.61
C SER A 30 4.33 -12.88 -8.49
N SER A 31 3.06 -12.76 -8.92
CA SER A 31 2.30 -11.51 -8.85
C SER A 31 2.22 -10.97 -7.41
N LEU A 32 2.02 -11.84 -6.43
CA LEU A 32 1.99 -11.46 -5.01
C LEU A 32 3.31 -10.83 -4.55
N LEU A 33 4.45 -11.31 -5.06
CA LEU A 33 5.77 -10.77 -4.74
C LEU A 33 5.94 -9.36 -5.31
N LEU A 34 5.52 -9.15 -6.56
CA LEU A 34 5.53 -7.84 -7.23
C LEU A 34 4.58 -6.85 -6.55
N GLU A 35 3.36 -7.28 -6.21
CA GLU A 35 2.37 -6.47 -5.49
C GLU A 35 2.88 -6.08 -4.09
N SER A 36 3.49 -7.03 -3.39
CA SER A 36 4.08 -6.78 -2.07
C SER A 36 5.23 -5.78 -2.18
N TRP A 37 6.15 -5.98 -3.12
CA TRP A 37 7.25 -5.04 -3.36
C TRP A 37 6.74 -3.62 -3.66
N ALA A 38 5.78 -3.48 -4.58
CA ALA A 38 5.19 -2.18 -4.94
C ALA A 38 4.54 -1.48 -3.74
N LYS A 39 3.89 -2.23 -2.85
CA LYS A 39 3.31 -1.71 -1.61
C LYS A 39 4.38 -1.11 -0.68
N TYR A 40 5.48 -1.84 -0.46
CA TYR A 40 6.57 -1.35 0.40
C TYR A 40 7.39 -0.23 -0.25
N VAL A 41 7.53 -0.21 -1.58
CA VAL A 41 8.11 0.94 -2.31
C VAL A 41 7.28 2.20 -2.05
N THR A 42 5.96 2.12 -2.21
CA THR A 42 5.04 3.24 -1.99
C THR A 42 5.08 3.71 -0.52
N ALA A 43 5.13 2.77 0.42
CA ALA A 43 5.22 3.07 1.85
C ALA A 43 6.56 3.73 2.23
N ALA A 44 7.66 3.35 1.58
CA ALA A 44 8.98 3.92 1.84
C ALA A 44 9.10 5.38 1.37
N ASP A 45 8.40 5.73 0.30
CA ASP A 45 8.37 7.09 -0.28
C ASP A 45 7.37 8.03 0.43
N SER A 46 6.45 7.46 1.22
CA SER A 46 5.41 8.22 1.92
C SER A 46 5.93 8.92 3.18
N ASP A 47 5.38 10.11 3.45
CA ASP A 47 5.68 10.87 4.69
C ASP A 47 5.26 10.07 5.94
N ASP A 48 4.08 9.43 5.88
CA ASP A 48 3.60 8.46 6.85
C ASP A 48 3.59 7.03 6.26
N PRO A 49 4.55 6.17 6.62
CA PRO A 49 4.60 4.80 6.11
C PRO A 49 3.45 3.91 6.62
N GLY A 50 2.75 4.31 7.69
CA GLY A 50 1.64 3.56 8.29
C GLY A 50 0.38 3.54 7.41
N GLN A 51 0.13 4.61 6.66
CA GLN A 51 -0.99 4.74 5.69
C GLN A 51 -1.07 3.58 4.70
N ALA A 52 0.07 3.03 4.25
CA ALA A 52 0.08 1.90 3.32
C ALA A 52 -0.48 0.60 3.94
N PHE A 53 -0.56 0.53 5.27
CA PHE A 53 -1.02 -0.65 6.01
C PHE A 53 -2.33 -0.41 6.77
N THR A 54 -2.84 0.82 6.77
CA THR A 54 -4.16 1.08 7.33
C THR A 54 -5.23 0.47 6.40
N PRO A 55 -6.14 -0.36 6.91
CA PRO A 55 -7.31 -0.74 6.15
C PRO A 55 -8.08 0.53 5.81
N VAL A 56 -8.36 0.75 4.52
CA VAL A 56 -9.19 1.86 4.07
C VAL A 56 -10.49 1.77 4.87
N PRO A 57 -10.85 2.78 5.68
CA PRO A 57 -12.15 2.78 6.33
C PRO A 57 -13.20 2.67 5.22
N PRO A 58 -14.26 1.85 5.39
CA PRO A 58 -15.30 1.74 4.38
C PRO A 58 -15.77 3.14 4.01
N PRO A 59 -16.03 3.42 2.71
CA PRO A 59 -16.54 4.73 2.33
C PRO A 59 -17.79 4.97 3.18
N HIS A 60 -17.71 5.98 4.05
CA HIS A 60 -18.90 6.48 4.71
C HIS A 60 -19.89 6.80 3.59
N PRO A 61 -21.16 6.33 3.66
CA PRO A 61 -22.15 6.81 2.72
C PRO A 61 -22.15 8.33 2.86
N THR A 62 -21.78 9.03 1.78
CA THR A 62 -22.15 10.44 1.65
C THR A 62 -23.63 10.52 1.96
N PRO A 63 -24.08 11.35 2.93
CA PRO A 63 -25.50 11.66 2.97
C PRO A 63 -25.83 12.21 1.59
N SER A 64 -26.61 11.43 0.84
CA SER A 64 -27.25 11.88 -0.39
C SER A 64 -27.84 13.24 -0.09
N ALA A 65 -27.58 14.19 -0.99
CA ALA A 65 -28.31 15.42 -1.04
C ALA A 65 -29.79 15.08 -1.32
N GLU A 66 -30.56 14.89 -0.25
CA GLU A 66 -32.01 14.88 -0.20
C GLU A 66 -32.33 15.95 0.84
N ASP A 67 -33.13 16.99 0.66
CA ASP A 67 -33.98 17.55 -0.39
C ASP A 67 -34.30 18.94 0.23
N PRO A 68 -34.14 20.09 -0.44
CA PRO A 68 -34.51 21.35 0.19
C PRO A 68 -36.02 21.37 0.43
N GLU A 69 -36.44 21.30 1.71
CA GLU A 69 -37.84 21.33 2.14
C GLU A 69 -38.66 22.34 1.32
N PRO A 70 -39.85 21.97 0.81
CA PRO A 70 -40.75 22.95 0.22
C PRO A 70 -41.25 23.87 1.34
N ILE A 71 -40.91 25.15 1.23
CA ILE A 71 -41.51 26.24 2.01
C ILE A 71 -43.03 26.20 1.77
N ILE A 72 -43.80 25.97 2.83
CA ILE A 72 -45.27 26.16 2.86
C ILE A 72 -45.56 27.36 3.76
#